data_AF-A0A6B3I2L7-F1
#
_entry.id   AF-A0A6B3I2L7-F1
#
_cell.length_a   1.000
_cell.length_b   1.000
_cell.length_c   1.000
_cell.angle_alpha   90.00
_cell.angle_beta   90.00
_cell.angle_gamma   90.00
#
_symmetry.space_group_name_H-M   'P 1'
#
loop_
_entity.id
_entity.type
_entity.pdbx_description
1 polymer ?
#
loop_
_entity_poly.entity_id
_entity_poly.type
_entity_poly.pdbx_seq_one_letter_code
_entity_poly.pdbx_strand_id
1 'polypeptide(L)'
;AAMAARHTGHPVKMVFPRAQLAEVVGHRAPTIQRVRLGADLEGILHAVSQEIVTHTSTIKEFVEQAAVPARVMYGSPDSTTTHRVAALDVPSPSWMRAPGEASGMYALESAM
;
A
#
# COMPACT_ATOMS: atom_id res chain seq x y z
N ALA A 1 -10.40 -18.20 18.08
CA ALA A 1 -10.25 -19.64 18.42
C ALA A 1 -9.71 -19.85 19.84
N ALA A 2 -8.55 -19.30 20.20
CA ALA A 2 -7.91 -19.53 21.51
C ALA A 2 -8.80 -19.20 22.73
N MET A 3 -9.47 -18.04 22.72
CA MET A 3 -10.39 -17.65 23.81
C MET A 3 -11.58 -18.62 23.96
N ALA A 4 -12.15 -19.08 22.85
CA ALA A 4 -13.25 -20.05 22.88
C ALA A 4 -12.78 -21.42 23.41
N ALA A 5 -11.61 -21.90 22.98
CA ALA A 5 -11.04 -23.15 23.48
C ALA A 5 -10.75 -23.10 24.98
N ARG A 6 -10.26 -21.96 25.50
CA ARG A 6 -10.08 -21.75 26.95
C ARG A 6 -11.39 -21.80 27.71
N HIS A 7 -12.45 -21.19 27.17
CA HIS A 7 -13.75 -21.14 27.83
C HIS A 7 -14.48 -22.49 27.82
N THR A 8 -14.43 -23.22 26.71
CA THR A 8 -15.14 -24.50 26.56
C THR A 8 -14.36 -25.69 27.10
N GLY A 9 -13.03 -25.58 27.27
CA GLY A 9 -12.16 -26.71 27.63
C GLY A 9 -11.96 -27.73 26.51
N HIS A 10 -12.36 -27.42 25.28
CA HIS A 10 -12.31 -28.33 24.13
C HIS A 10 -11.53 -27.70 22.95
N PRO A 11 -10.94 -28.50 22.05
CA PRO A 11 -10.37 -28.00 20.81
C PRO A 11 -11.42 -27.27 19.95
N VAL A 12 -11.08 -26.09 19.43
CA VAL A 12 -11.97 -25.27 18.60
C VAL A 12 -11.34 -25.00 17.24
N LYS A 13 -12.06 -25.35 16.17
CA LYS A 13 -11.76 -24.95 14.80
C LYS A 13 -12.56 -23.69 14.44
N MET A 14 -11.87 -22.68 13.91
CA MET A 14 -12.49 -21.45 13.41
C MET A 14 -12.30 -21.40 11.90
N VAL A 15 -13.40 -21.22 11.16
CA VAL A 15 -13.41 -21.16 9.71
C VAL A 15 -14.17 -19.91 9.29
N PHE A 16 -13.57 -19.13 8.40
CA PHE A 16 -14.21 -17.94 7.84
C PHE A 16 -14.86 -18.27 6.48
N PRO A 17 -16.14 -17.90 6.27
CA PRO A 17 -16.74 -17.88 4.94
C PRO A 17 -15.93 -17.02 3.97
N ARG A 18 -15.84 -17.42 2.70
CA ARG A 18 -15.08 -16.70 1.67
C ARG A 18 -15.50 -15.23 1.55
N ALA A 19 -16.81 -14.95 1.67
CA ALA A 19 -17.36 -13.61 1.61
C ALA A 19 -16.83 -12.66 2.70
N GLN A 20 -16.40 -13.20 3.85
CA GLN A 20 -15.92 -12.39 4.99
C GLN A 20 -14.40 -12.20 4.98
N LEU A 21 -13.65 -12.93 4.14
CA LEU A 21 -12.19 -12.90 4.23
C LEU A 21 -11.60 -11.51 3.97
N ALA A 22 -12.10 -10.79 2.95
CA ALA A 22 -11.57 -9.47 2.60
C ALA A 22 -11.68 -8.44 3.74
N GLU A 23 -12.68 -8.60 4.60
CA GLU A 23 -12.91 -7.72 5.76
C GLU A 23 -12.05 -8.14 6.96
N VAL A 24 -11.83 -9.44 7.17
CA VAL A 24 -11.23 -9.96 8.41
C VAL A 24 -9.71 -10.14 8.29
N VAL A 25 -9.18 -10.47 7.11
CA VAL A 25 -7.75 -10.74 6.91
C VAL A 25 -6.97 -9.58 6.30
N GLY A 26 -7.68 -8.51 5.93
CA GLY A 26 -7.14 -7.31 5.30
C GLY A 26 -7.04 -7.41 3.78
N HIS A 27 -6.70 -6.28 3.18
CA HIS A 27 -6.61 -6.10 1.73
C HIS A 27 -5.49 -5.10 1.38
N ARG A 28 -5.13 -4.97 0.10
CA ARG A 28 -4.20 -3.93 -0.34
C ARG A 28 -4.91 -2.58 -0.31
N ALA A 29 -4.33 -1.57 0.34
CA ALA A 29 -4.89 -0.23 0.32
C ALA A 29 -4.87 0.34 -1.12
N PRO A 30 -5.98 0.92 -1.60
CA PRO A 30 -5.99 1.62 -2.88
C PRO A 30 -5.11 2.88 -2.79
N THR A 31 -4.48 3.21 -3.91
CA THR A 31 -3.62 4.39 -4.03
C THR A 31 -4.09 5.27 -5.18
N ILE A 32 -4.12 6.57 -4.93
CA ILE A 32 -4.19 7.61 -5.97
C ILE A 32 -2.80 8.20 -6.04
N GLN A 33 -2.20 8.22 -7.24
CA GLN A 33 -0.80 8.60 -7.42
C GLN A 33 -0.71 9.75 -8.41
N ARG A 34 0.01 10.80 -8.04
CA ARG A 34 0.41 11.87 -8.94
C ARG A 34 1.89 11.74 -9.22
N VAL A 35 2.22 11.44 -10.46
CA VAL A 35 3.60 11.31 -10.94
C VAL A 35 3.93 12.51 -11.83
N ARG A 36 5.10 13.10 -11.65
CA ARG A 36 5.68 14.08 -12.55
C ARG A 36 7.14 13.74 -12.79
N LEU A 37 7.53 13.74 -14.06
CA LEU A 37 8.89 13.48 -14.51
C LEU A 37 9.42 14.73 -15.20
N GLY A 38 10.67 15.07 -14.90
CA GLY A 38 11.45 16.06 -15.65
C GLY A 38 12.61 15.34 -16.33
N ALA A 39 12.67 15.41 -17.65
CA ALA A 39 13.74 14.83 -18.45
C ALA A 39 14.24 15.82 -19.50
N ASP A 40 15.49 15.63 -19.96
CA ASP A 40 16.02 16.33 -21.13
C ASP A 40 15.59 15.68 -22.45
N LEU A 41 16.08 16.20 -23.58
CA LEU A 41 15.73 15.72 -24.92
C LEU A 41 16.36 14.35 -25.23
N GLU A 42 17.40 13.99 -24.50
CA GLU A 42 18.10 12.72 -24.55
C GLU A 42 17.40 11.63 -23.71
N GLY A 43 16.36 12.01 -22.95
CA GLY A 43 15.56 11.11 -22.12
C GLY A 43 16.16 10.82 -20.74
N ILE A 44 17.16 11.59 -20.30
CA ILE A 44 17.75 11.46 -18.98
C ILE A 44 16.86 12.16 -17.95
N LEU A 45 16.47 11.43 -16.90
CA LEU A 45 15.67 11.96 -15.81
C LEU A 45 16.50 12.89 -14.92
N HIS A 46 16.02 14.12 -14.76
CA HIS A 46 16.56 15.13 -13.84
C HIS A 46 15.70 15.29 -12.59
N ALA A 47 14.39 15.08 -12.71
CA ALA A 47 13.46 15.22 -11.60
C ALA A 47 12.40 14.11 -11.57
N VAL A 48 12.11 13.56 -10.38
CA VAL A 48 11.00 12.63 -10.14
C VAL A 48 10.17 13.10 -8.95
N SER A 49 8.87 13.25 -9.14
CA SER A 49 7.93 13.51 -8.05
C SER A 49 6.83 12.47 -8.06
N GLN A 50 6.69 11.72 -6.96
CA GLN A 50 5.61 10.74 -6.77
C GLN A 50 4.88 11.02 -5.45
N GLU A 51 3.67 11.55 -5.57
CA GLU A 51 2.79 11.88 -4.45
C GLU A 51 1.65 10.85 -4.37
N ILE A 52 1.48 10.24 -3.19
CA ILE A 52 0.51 9.19 -2.94
C ILE A 52 -0.56 9.71 -1.99
N VAL A 53 -1.81 9.45 -2.34
CA VAL A 53 -2.95 9.51 -1.42
C VAL A 53 -3.47 8.09 -1.25
N THR A 54 -3.60 7.64 0.00
CA THR A 54 -4.14 6.32 0.34
C THR A 54 -4.98 6.41 1.61
N HIS A 55 -5.55 5.30 2.05
CA HIS A 55 -6.31 5.23 3.29
C HIS A 55 -5.74 4.21 4.27
N THR A 56 -6.14 4.37 5.51
CA THR A 56 -5.98 3.41 6.59
C THR A 56 -7.33 3.21 7.31
N SER A 57 -7.41 2.25 8.23
CA SER A 57 -8.61 2.07 9.04
C SER A 57 -8.58 2.90 10.31
N THR A 58 -9.75 3.16 10.89
CA THR A 58 -9.88 3.77 12.24
C THR A 58 -9.45 2.84 13.38
N ILE A 59 -9.26 1.54 13.12
CA ILE A 59 -8.91 0.53 14.12
C ILE A 59 -7.40 0.36 14.28
N LYS A 60 -6.69 0.26 13.16
CA LYS A 60 -5.25 0.05 13.12
C LYS A 60 -4.64 0.83 11.97
N GLU A 61 -3.57 1.56 12.27
CA GLU A 61 -2.79 2.27 11.28
C GLU A 61 -1.96 1.30 10.43
N PHE A 62 -2.01 1.54 9.13
CA PHE A 62 -1.24 0.90 8.08
C PHE A 62 -1.11 1.89 6.92
N VAL A 63 0.09 1.99 6.34
CA VAL A 63 0.36 2.87 5.20
C VAL A 63 0.98 2.05 4.07
N GLU A 64 0.34 2.06 2.91
CA GLU A 64 0.91 1.49 1.69
C GLU A 64 2.00 2.44 1.14
N GLN A 65 3.26 2.03 1.25
CA GLN A 65 4.43 2.88 0.97
C GLN A 65 4.75 2.97 -0.53
N ALA A 66 3.76 3.33 -1.35
CA ALA A 66 3.85 3.25 -2.81
C ALA A 66 4.86 4.20 -3.50
N ALA A 67 5.27 5.33 -2.91
CA ALA A 67 6.31 6.17 -3.53
C ALA A 67 7.77 5.73 -3.22
N VAL A 68 7.98 4.70 -2.38
CA VAL A 68 9.34 4.25 -2.03
C VAL A 68 10.16 3.77 -3.25
N PRO A 69 9.58 3.04 -4.23
CA PRO A 69 10.35 2.59 -5.39
C PRO A 69 10.97 3.72 -6.22
N ALA A 70 10.29 4.87 -6.34
CA ALA A 70 10.84 6.03 -7.06
C ALA A 70 12.16 6.56 -6.49
N ARG A 71 12.52 6.20 -5.26
CA ARG A 71 13.77 6.62 -4.62
C ARG A 71 15.00 5.83 -5.09
N VAL A 72 14.79 4.65 -5.68
CA VAL A 72 15.89 3.68 -5.93
C VAL A 72 15.89 3.10 -7.34
N MET A 73 14.77 3.15 -8.05
CA MET A 73 14.66 2.46 -9.35
C MET A 73 15.36 3.22 -10.48
N TYR A 74 15.35 4.55 -10.45
CA TYR A 74 15.92 5.41 -11.49
C TYR A 74 16.76 6.52 -10.90
N GLY A 75 17.85 6.86 -11.58
CA GLY A 75 18.68 8.00 -11.21
C GLY A 75 17.95 9.32 -11.50
N SER A 76 17.82 10.17 -10.48
CA SER A 76 17.30 11.53 -10.60
C SER A 76 17.95 12.39 -9.51
N PRO A 77 18.70 13.46 -9.85
CA PRO A 77 19.34 14.32 -8.87
C PRO A 77 18.30 15.00 -7.95
N ASP A 78 17.13 15.34 -8.48
CA ASP A 78 16.04 15.93 -7.71
C ASP A 78 14.88 14.94 -7.55
N SER A 79 14.51 14.60 -6.32
CA SER A 79 13.44 13.63 -6.07
C SER A 79 12.55 14.05 -4.91
N THR A 80 11.23 13.97 -5.10
CA THR A 80 10.23 14.20 -4.03
C THR A 80 9.26 13.04 -3.96
N THR A 81 9.10 12.47 -2.76
CA THR A 81 8.12 11.41 -2.50
C THR A 81 7.26 11.81 -1.32
N THR A 82 5.95 11.61 -1.41
CA THR A 82 5.01 12.01 -0.34
C THR A 82 3.90 10.97 -0.19
N HIS A 83 3.48 10.74 1.04
CA HIS A 83 2.33 9.91 1.37
C HIS A 83 1.36 10.69 2.25
N ARG A 84 0.12 10.79 1.80
CA ARG A 84 -1.01 11.34 2.55
C ARG A 84 -1.99 10.21 2.84
N VAL A 85 -2.33 10.04 4.12
CA VAL A 85 -3.13 8.90 4.58
C VAL A 85 -4.36 9.42 5.30
N ALA A 86 -5.54 8.96 4.89
CA ALA A 86 -6.80 9.24 5.56
C ALA A 86 -7.26 8.02 6.37
N ALA A 87 -7.62 8.20 7.63
CA ALA A 87 -8.30 7.17 8.41
C ALA A 87 -9.77 7.12 8.01
N LEU A 88 -10.26 5.95 7.58
CA LEU A 88 -11.63 5.73 7.11
C LEU A 88 -12.26 4.54 7.85
N ASP A 89 -13.60 4.50 7.86
CA ASP A 89 -14.40 3.39 8.40
C ASP A 89 -14.46 2.22 7.42
N VAL A 90 -13.28 1.64 7.14
CA VAL A 90 -13.07 0.49 6.26
C VAL A 90 -12.24 -0.56 6.97
N PRO A 91 -12.27 -1.84 6.54
CA PRO A 91 -11.39 -2.88 7.07
C PRO A 91 -9.92 -2.46 7.03
N SER A 92 -9.14 -2.85 8.05
CA SER A 92 -7.71 -2.54 8.10
C SER A 92 -6.97 -3.12 6.90
N PRO A 93 -6.29 -2.27 6.09
CA PRO A 93 -5.41 -2.79 5.05
C PRO A 93 -4.24 -3.57 5.66
N SER A 94 -3.61 -4.42 4.85
CA SER A 94 -2.53 -5.29 5.29
C SER A 94 -1.51 -5.52 4.19
N TRP A 95 -0.36 -6.09 4.55
CA TRP A 95 0.69 -6.46 3.62
C TRP A 95 0.19 -7.45 2.58
N MET A 96 0.45 -7.13 1.31
CA MET A 96 0.27 -8.01 0.16
C MET A 96 1.62 -8.13 -0.55
N ARG A 97 1.79 -9.17 -1.39
CA ARG A 97 3.04 -9.42 -2.11
C ARG A 97 3.56 -8.16 -2.79
N ALA A 98 4.84 -7.81 -2.57
CA ALA A 98 5.42 -6.51 -2.94
C ALA A 98 4.63 -5.33 -2.31
N PRO A 99 4.79 -5.10 -0.99
CA PRO A 99 4.09 -4.07 -0.24
C PRO A 99 4.64 -2.69 -0.62
N GLY A 100 3.80 -1.89 -1.27
CA GLY A 100 4.17 -0.58 -1.77
C GLY A 100 4.78 -0.67 -3.16
N GLU A 101 5.69 -1.62 -3.43
CA GLU A 101 6.35 -1.68 -4.73
C GLU A 101 5.39 -2.05 -5.85
N ALA A 102 4.47 -3.00 -5.63
CA ALA A 102 3.55 -3.41 -6.69
C ALA A 102 2.67 -2.26 -7.20
N SER A 103 2.07 -1.48 -6.29
CA SER A 103 1.23 -0.34 -6.65
C SER A 103 2.06 0.86 -7.09
N GLY A 104 3.18 1.12 -6.42
CA GLY A 104 4.10 2.22 -6.70
C GLY A 104 4.74 2.16 -8.08
N MET A 105 5.28 1.00 -8.42
CA MET A 105 5.96 0.77 -9.70
C MET A 105 5.00 0.89 -10.86
N TYR A 106 3.77 0.41 -10.75
CA TYR A 106 2.80 0.52 -11.83
C TYR A 106 2.62 1.98 -12.30
N ALA A 107 2.47 2.92 -11.37
CA ALA A 107 2.30 4.33 -11.72
C ALA A 107 3.59 4.97 -12.27
N LEU A 108 4.74 4.62 -11.69
CA LEU A 108 6.04 5.13 -12.13
C LEU A 108 6.38 4.67 -13.55
N GLU A 109 6.28 3.37 -13.81
CA GLU A 109 6.56 2.77 -15.13
C GLU A 109 5.55 3.23 -16.19
N SER A 110 4.28 3.46 -15.81
CA SER A 110 3.29 3.98 -16.76
C SER A 110 3.55 5.42 -17.19
N ALA A 111 4.35 6.17 -16.42
CA ALA A 111 4.71 7.54 -16.75
C ALA A 111 5.98 7.65 -17.62
N MET A 112 6.77 6.58 -17.71
CA MET A 112 7.97 6.46 -18.55
C MET A 112 7.62 5.98 -19.96
#